data_AF-A0A2E7UPI9-F1
#
_entry.id   AF-A0A2E7UPI9-F1
#
_cell.length_a   1.000
_cell.length_b   1.000
_cell.length_c   1.000
_cell.angle_alpha   90.00
_cell.angle_beta   90.00
_cell.angle_gamma   90.00
#
_symmetry.space_group_name_H-M   'P 1'
#
loop_
_entity.id
_entity.type
_entity.pdbx_description
1 polymer ?
#
loop_
_entity_poly.entity_id
_entity_poly.type
_entity_poly.pdbx_seq_one_letter_code
_entity_poly.pdbx_strand_id
1 'polypeptide(L)'
;MTWASKMSFAIGSIVERLIRRLIADGELVLAPNGTADAITREVLMAMAHRKAPAQLGSFFSEILVRSELVDELFIDDRSMSRLLSDL
;
A
#
# COMPACT_ATOMS: atom_id res chain seq x y z
N MET A 1 10.41 25.68 3.97
CA MET A 1 9.66 24.45 3.60
C MET A 1 10.40 23.78 2.44
N THR A 2 11.21 22.77 2.72
CA THR A 2 12.09 22.11 1.75
C THR A 2 11.30 21.19 0.81
N TRP A 3 11.76 21.09 -0.43
CA TRP A 3 11.15 20.31 -1.52
C TRP A 3 10.83 18.85 -1.14
N ALA A 4 11.65 18.25 -0.26
CA ALA A 4 11.46 16.91 0.30
C ALA A 4 10.15 16.74 1.11
N SER A 5 9.70 17.78 1.83
CA SER A 5 8.44 17.70 2.59
C SER A 5 7.20 17.69 1.69
N LYS A 6 7.23 18.39 0.55
CA LYS A 6 6.10 18.38 -0.41
C LYS A 6 6.01 17.04 -1.15
N MET A 7 7.15 16.45 -1.49
CA MET A 7 7.20 15.17 -2.20
C MET A 7 6.74 14.02 -1.30
N SER A 8 7.11 14.04 -0.01
CA SER A 8 6.60 13.10 1.00
C SER A 8 5.08 13.22 1.20
N PHE A 9 4.56 14.46 1.22
CA PHE A 9 3.12 14.70 1.36
C PHE A 9 2.30 14.23 0.14
N ALA A 10 2.82 14.46 -1.07
CA ALA A 10 2.17 14.01 -2.31
C ALA A 10 2.10 12.49 -2.40
N ILE A 11 3.21 11.80 -2.10
CA ILE A 11 3.25 10.33 -2.09
C ILE A 11 2.29 9.78 -1.02
N GLY A 12 2.27 10.36 0.18
CA GLY A 12 1.32 10.00 1.24
C GLY A 12 -0.13 10.01 0.77
N SER A 13 -0.55 11.09 0.11
CA SER A 13 -1.92 11.22 -0.41
C SER A 13 -2.27 10.24 -1.54
N ILE A 14 -1.28 9.85 -2.34
CA ILE A 14 -1.47 8.88 -3.43
C ILE A 14 -1.63 7.48 -2.86
N VAL A 15 -0.76 7.09 -1.92
CA VAL A 15 -0.83 5.79 -1.22
C VAL A 15 -2.17 5.65 -0.49
N GLU A 16 -2.60 6.68 0.22
CA GLU A 16 -3.87 6.67 0.94
C GLU A 16 -5.06 6.46 -0.01
N ARG A 17 -5.10 7.20 -1.13
CA ARG A 17 -6.17 7.01 -2.13
C ARG A 17 -6.16 5.63 -2.73
N LEU A 18 -4.98 5.09 -3.05
CA LEU A 18 -4.84 3.76 -3.60
C LEU A 18 -5.39 2.70 -2.64
N ILE A 19 -4.98 2.74 -1.37
CA ILE A 19 -5.47 1.80 -0.35
C ILE A 19 -6.98 1.91 -0.16
N ARG A 20 -7.52 3.12 -0.03
CA ARG A 20 -8.97 3.34 0.08
C ARG A 20 -9.72 2.82 -1.14
N ARG A 21 -9.15 2.99 -2.33
CA ARG A 21 -9.74 2.49 -3.58
C ARG A 21 -9.75 0.97 -3.62
N LEU A 22 -8.64 0.32 -3.28
CA LEU A 22 -8.55 -1.14 -3.24
C LEU A 22 -9.56 -1.73 -2.24
N ILE A 23 -9.74 -1.11 -1.08
CA ILE A 23 -10.75 -1.54 -0.10
C ILE A 23 -12.16 -1.35 -0.65
N ALA A 24 -12.44 -0.20 -1.27
CA ALA A 24 -13.75 0.10 -1.83
C ALA A 24 -14.14 -0.82 -3.01
N ASP A 25 -13.14 -1.21 -3.82
CA ASP A 25 -13.32 -2.13 -4.95
C ASP A 25 -13.34 -3.61 -4.51
N GLY A 26 -13.09 -3.90 -3.23
CA GLY A 26 -13.05 -5.26 -2.69
C GLY A 26 -11.76 -6.03 -2.98
N GLU A 27 -10.76 -5.34 -3.54
CA GLU A 27 -9.43 -5.87 -3.90
C GLU A 27 -8.46 -5.90 -2.71
N LEU A 28 -8.81 -5.23 -1.60
CA LEU A 28 -8.05 -5.28 -0.35
C LEU A 28 -9.01 -5.42 0.83
N VAL A 29 -8.96 -6.58 1.49
CA VAL A 29 -9.76 -6.84 2.69
C VAL A 29 -8.90 -6.63 3.93
N LEU A 30 -9.41 -5.84 4.86
CA LEU A 30 -8.74 -5.58 6.13
C LEU A 30 -9.11 -6.65 7.16
N ALA A 31 -8.15 -7.04 7.98
CA ALA A 31 -8.38 -7.84 9.17
C ALA A 31 -9.39 -7.13 10.12
N PRO A 32 -10.03 -7.83 11.07
CA PRO A 32 -11.06 -7.26 11.95
C PRO A 32 -10.62 -6.00 12.72
N ASN A 33 -9.31 -5.85 12.99
CA ASN A 33 -8.72 -4.69 13.66
C ASN A 33 -7.94 -3.77 12.71
N GLY A 34 -7.93 -4.09 11.41
CA GLY A 34 -7.24 -3.35 10.36
C GLY A 34 -7.99 -2.08 10.00
N THR A 35 -7.26 -0.98 9.80
CA THR A 35 -7.81 0.27 9.26
C THR A 35 -7.00 0.73 8.06
N ALA A 36 -7.65 1.41 7.11
CA ALA A 36 -6.99 1.96 5.94
C ALA A 36 -5.82 2.88 6.32
N ASP A 37 -5.98 3.67 7.39
CA ASP A 37 -4.97 4.58 7.90
C ASP A 37 -3.77 3.85 8.53
N ALA A 38 -3.99 2.67 9.14
CA ALA A 38 -2.92 1.85 9.69
C ALA A 38 -2.08 1.23 8.57
N ILE A 39 -2.73 0.66 7.55
CA ILE A 39 -2.03 0.11 6.37
C ILE A 39 -1.28 1.20 5.61
N THR A 40 -1.91 2.37 5.42
CA THR A 40 -1.27 3.52 4.76
C THR A 40 0.01 3.92 5.48
N ARG A 41 0.00 3.94 6.81
CA ARG A 41 1.20 4.21 7.61
C ARG A 41 2.27 3.13 7.45
N GLU A 42 1.88 1.87 7.44
CA GLU A 42 2.81 0.74 7.26
C GLU A 42 3.52 0.82 5.90
N VAL A 43 2.76 1.07 4.83
CA VAL A 43 3.33 1.27 3.50
C VAL A 43 4.27 2.47 3.47
N LEU A 44 3.86 3.62 4.00
CA LEU A 44 4.70 4.83 3.98
C LEU A 44 5.98 4.66 4.81
N MET A 45 5.90 3.99 5.96
CA MET A 45 7.07 3.64 6.77
C MET A 45 8.02 2.76 5.98
N ALA A 46 7.54 1.70 5.33
CA ALA A 46 8.38 0.83 4.52
C ALA A 46 9.00 1.57 3.32
N MET A 47 8.28 2.52 2.72
CA MET A 47 8.80 3.34 1.61
C MET A 47 9.95 4.25 2.08
N ALA A 48 9.81 4.85 3.27
CA ALA A 48 10.83 5.70 3.86
C ALA A 48 12.14 4.96 4.16
N HIS A 49 12.08 3.64 4.36
CA HIS A 49 13.26 2.80 4.62
C HIS A 49 13.93 2.26 3.34
N ARG A 50 13.34 2.44 2.14
CA ARG A 50 13.95 2.00 0.87
C ARG A 50 14.70 3.14 0.16
N LYS A 51 15.85 2.78 -0.43
CA LYS A 51 16.70 3.69 -1.24
C LYS A 51 16.33 3.72 -2.74
N ALA A 52 15.41 2.88 -3.23
CA ALA A 52 15.13 2.78 -4.67
C ALA A 52 13.63 2.56 -4.97
N PRO A 53 13.01 3.36 -5.86
CA PRO A 53 11.58 3.30 -6.18
C PRO A 53 11.25 2.41 -7.40
N ALA A 54 12.12 1.47 -7.78
CA ALA A 54 12.05 0.87 -9.12
C ALA A 54 10.82 -0.03 -9.40
N GLN A 55 10.08 -0.49 -8.38
CA GLN A 55 8.89 -1.33 -8.55
C GLN A 55 7.90 -1.10 -7.39
N LEU A 56 7.14 -0.01 -7.45
CA LEU A 56 6.12 0.29 -6.43
C LEU A 56 5.10 -0.85 -6.31
N GLY A 57 4.62 -1.40 -7.42
CA GLY A 57 3.64 -2.48 -7.40
C GLY A 57 4.08 -3.74 -6.64
N SER A 58 5.24 -4.30 -6.98
CA SER A 58 5.78 -5.47 -6.27
C SER A 58 6.05 -5.18 -4.79
N PHE A 59 6.44 -3.96 -4.46
CA PHE A 59 6.68 -3.53 -3.09
C PHE A 59 5.39 -3.39 -2.27
N PHE A 60 4.34 -2.84 -2.88
CA PHE A 60 3.01 -2.77 -2.26
C PHE A 60 2.50 -4.18 -1.95
N SER A 61 2.59 -5.09 -2.93
CA SER A 61 2.20 -6.49 -2.72
C SER A 61 3.00 -7.14 -1.59
N GLU A 62 4.33 -6.94 -1.55
CA GLU A 62 5.19 -7.50 -0.49
C GLU A 62 4.77 -7.03 0.92
N ILE A 63 4.37 -5.76 1.08
CA ILE A 63 3.94 -5.23 2.38
C ILE A 63 2.56 -5.71 2.75
N LEU A 64 1.62 -5.63 1.82
CA LEU A 64 0.23 -6.04 2.08
C LEU A 64 0.16 -7.54 2.43
N VAL A 65 0.99 -8.37 1.78
CA VAL A 65 1.10 -9.81 2.09
C VAL A 65 1.70 -10.07 3.48
N ARG A 66 2.57 -9.20 3.98
CA ARG A 66 3.21 -9.37 5.29
C ARG A 66 2.49 -8.66 6.42
N SER A 67 1.48 -7.86 6.10
CA SER A 67 0.74 -7.05 7.07
C SER A 67 -0.33 -7.88 7.75
N GLU A 68 -0.26 -7.97 9.08
CA GLU A 68 -1.31 -8.58 9.92
C GLU A 68 -2.65 -7.80 9.86
N LEU A 69 -2.64 -6.63 9.22
CA LEU A 69 -3.82 -5.78 9.03
C LEU A 69 -4.60 -6.15 7.75
N VAL A 70 -4.06 -7.01 6.90
CA VAL A 70 -4.70 -7.54 5.69
C VAL A 70 -5.18 -8.96 5.97
N ASP A 71 -6.38 -9.30 5.50
CA ASP A 71 -6.89 -10.66 5.61
C ASP A 71 -6.08 -11.62 4.72
N GLU A 72 -5.56 -12.70 5.31
CA GLU A 72 -4.70 -13.69 4.65
C GLU A 72 -5.37 -14.38 3.45
N LEU A 73 -6.71 -14.41 3.40
CA LEU A 73 -7.45 -15.01 2.28
C LEU A 73 -7.21 -14.30 0.93
N PHE A 74 -6.69 -13.07 0.94
CA PHE A 74 -6.38 -12.29 -0.27
C PHE A 74 -4.90 -12.29 -0.67
N ILE A 75 -4.02 -12.89 0.13
CA ILE A 75 -2.57 -12.96 -0.14
C ILE A 75 -2.25 -13.78 -1.40
N ASP A 76 -3.08 -14.78 -1.72
CA ASP A 76 -2.93 -15.66 -2.88
C ASP A 76 -3.74 -15.23 -4.13
N ASP A 77 -4.50 -14.12 -4.05
CA ASP A 77 -5.29 -13.67 -5.18
C ASP A 77 -4.41 -12.97 -6.23
N ARG A 78 -4.16 -13.68 -7.34
CA ARG A 78 -3.37 -13.19 -8.51
C ARG A 78 -3.90 -11.87 -9.10
N SER A 79 -5.12 -11.46 -8.75
CA SER A 79 -5.74 -10.20 -9.19
C SER A 79 -4.97 -8.98 -8.65
N MET A 80 -4.47 -9.05 -7.42
CA MET A 80 -3.75 -7.94 -6.78
C MET A 80 -2.38 -7.71 -7.43
N SER A 81 -1.65 -8.78 -7.78
CA SER A 81 -0.38 -8.67 -8.50
C SER A 81 -0.54 -8.08 -9.91
N ARG A 82 -1.69 -8.29 -10.57
CA ARG A 82 -1.98 -7.68 -11.90
C ARG A 82 -2.32 -6.20 -11.78
N LEU A 83 -3.20 -5.83 -10.86
CA LEU A 83 -3.57 -4.42 -10.60
C LEU A 83 -2.36 -3.55 -10.27
N LEU A 84 -1.36 -4.14 -9.59
CA LEU A 84 -0.13 -3.45 -9.21
C LEU A 84 0.96 -3.51 -10.30
N SER A 85 0.86 -4.40 -11.30
CA SER A 85 1.78 -4.45 -12.44
C SER A 85 1.41 -3.48 -13.57
N ASP A 86 0.15 -3.06 -13.63
CA ASP A 86 -0.37 -2.10 -14.64
C ASP A 86 -0.29 -0.62 -14.20
N LEU A 87 0.25 -0.35 -12.99
CA LEU A 87 0.54 0.99 -12.44
C LEU A 87 2.01 1.36 -12.58
#